data_AF-X1DQV2-F1
#
_entry.id   AF-X1DQV2-F1
#
_cell.length_a   1.000
_cell.length_b   1.000
_cell.length_c   1.000
_cell.angle_alpha   90.00
_cell.angle_beta   90.00
_cell.angle_gamma   90.00
#
_symmetry.space_group_name_H-M   'P 1'
#
loop_
_entity.id
_entity.type
_entity.pdbx_description
1 polymer ?
#
loop_
_entity_poly.entity_id
_entity_poly.type
_entity_poly.pdbx_seq_one_letter_code
_entity_poly.pdbx_strand_id
1 'polypeptide(L)'
;MGITIGIFAIISVFTVLDWMEKAVRDSLAQLGDNVIYVQKWPWAFSDPDYAWWEYLKRPVPTIQEYEEINKRSQKAKALAFFIQTPVTVKYKNNSAENIYLVSATHDFEKVR
;
A
#
# COMPACT_ATOMS: atom_id res chain seq x y z
N MET A 1 -17.97 28.21 37.04
CA MET A 1 -16.87 27.22 36.93
C MET A 1 -17.28 25.91 36.25
N GLY A 2 -18.53 25.42 36.38
CA GLY A 2 -18.98 24.21 35.67
C GLY A 2 -19.10 24.38 34.14
N ILE A 3 -19.54 25.56 33.68
CA ILE A 3 -19.72 25.84 32.24
C ILE A 3 -18.38 25.85 31.49
N THR A 4 -17.31 26.39 32.09
CA THR A 4 -15.97 26.41 31.48
C THR A 4 -15.36 25.02 31.37
N ILE A 5 -15.62 24.14 32.35
CA ILE A 5 -15.20 22.73 32.31
C ILE A 5 -15.97 21.97 31.24
N GLY A 6 -17.27 22.23 31.08
CA GLY A 6 -18.09 21.64 30.02
C GLY A 6 -17.65 22.05 28.61
N ILE A 7 -17.38 23.34 28.39
CA ILE A 7 -16.90 23.86 27.10
C ILE A 7 -15.52 23.28 26.77
N PHE A 8 -14.60 23.23 27.74
CA PHE A 8 -13.27 22.66 27.55
C PHE A 8 -13.32 21.17 27.20
N ALA A 9 -14.17 20.39 27.86
CA ALA A 9 -14.35 18.98 27.55
C ALA A 9 -14.85 18.74 26.12
N ILE A 10 -15.82 19.54 25.66
CA ILE A 10 -16.37 19.44 24.30
C ILE A 10 -15.32 19.78 23.24
N ILE A 11 -14.60 20.90 23.41
CA ILE A 11 -13.53 21.32 22.50
C ILE A 11 -12.41 20.27 22.46
N SER A 12 -12.08 19.67 23.60
CA SER A 12 -11.04 18.63 23.68
C SER A 12 -11.42 17.39 22.87
N VAL A 13 -12.66 16.93 22.96
CA VAL A 13 -13.12 15.77 22.18
C VAL A 13 -13.11 16.08 20.68
N PHE A 14 -13.64 17.24 20.26
CA PHE A 14 -13.61 17.63 18.85
C PHE A 14 -12.19 17.73 18.30
N THR A 15 -11.27 18.34 19.05
CA THR A 15 -9.86 18.45 18.64
C THR A 15 -9.21 17.08 18.45
N VAL A 16 -9.53 16.12 19.34
CA VAL A 16 -9.00 14.75 19.22
C VAL A 16 -9.60 14.02 18.01
N LEU A 17 -10.90 14.18 17.75
CA LEU A 17 -11.56 13.60 16.58
C LEU A 17 -11.00 14.20 15.27
N ASP A 18 -10.87 15.52 15.21
CA ASP A 18 -10.30 16.23 14.06
C ASP A 18 -8.85 15.81 13.81
N TRP A 19 -8.07 15.62 14.89
CA TRP A 19 -6.70 15.14 14.78
C TRP A 19 -6.64 13.69 14.26
N MET A 20 -7.54 12.81 14.69
CA MET A 20 -7.64 11.45 14.18
C MET A 20 -8.06 11.42 12.71
N GLU A 21 -9.06 12.20 12.31
CA GLU A 21 -9.45 12.32 10.91
C GLU A 21 -8.26 12.80 10.06
N LYS A 22 -7.55 13.82 10.53
CA LYS A 22 -6.36 14.33 9.86
C LYS A 22 -5.26 13.27 9.79
N ALA A 23 -4.99 12.54 10.87
CA ALA A 23 -3.98 11.49 10.88
C ALA A 23 -4.32 10.34 9.91
N VAL A 24 -5.60 9.97 9.80
CA VAL A 24 -6.06 8.96 8.84
C VAL A 24 -5.93 9.48 7.42
N ARG A 25 -6.33 10.72 7.15
CA ARG A 25 -6.17 11.36 5.83
C ARG A 25 -4.71 11.52 5.43
N ASP A 26 -3.84 11.96 6.34
CA ASP A 26 -2.41 12.11 6.12
C ASP A 26 -1.75 10.75 5.85
N SER A 27 -2.18 9.68 6.55
CA SER A 27 -1.71 8.31 6.29
C SER A 27 -2.14 7.80 4.91
N LEU A 28 -3.35 8.14 4.48
CA LEU A 28 -3.84 7.81 3.13
C LEU A 28 -3.11 8.63 2.05
N ALA A 29 -2.86 9.92 2.29
CA ALA A 29 -2.12 10.79 1.38
C ALA A 29 -0.64 10.36 1.23
N GLN A 30 -0.04 9.75 2.26
CA GLN A 30 1.31 9.15 2.17
C GLN A 30 1.39 7.95 1.23
N LEU A 31 0.27 7.25 0.98
CA LEU A 31 0.19 6.22 -0.06
C LEU A 31 0.11 6.82 -1.48
N GLY A 32 0.00 8.15 -1.59
CA GLY A 32 0.00 8.89 -2.84
C GLY A 32 -1.40 9.01 -3.43
N ASP A 33 -1.92 10.25 -3.53
CA ASP A 33 -3.23 10.57 -4.12
C ASP A 33 -3.34 10.13 -5.61
N ASN A 34 -2.24 9.77 -6.26
CA ASN A 34 -2.19 9.46 -7.69
C ASN A 34 -1.39 8.18 -8.02
N VAL A 35 -1.38 7.19 -7.14
CA VAL A 35 -0.71 5.90 -7.39
C VAL A 35 -1.75 4.82 -7.69
N ILE A 36 -1.64 4.20 -8.87
CA ILE A 36 -2.48 3.07 -9.27
C ILE A 36 -1.67 1.79 -9.08
N TYR A 37 -2.14 0.93 -8.16
CA TYR A 37 -1.54 -0.37 -7.93
C TYR A 37 -2.24 -1.44 -8.77
N VAL A 38 -1.44 -2.18 -9.56
CA VAL A 38 -1.91 -3.34 -10.33
C VAL A 38 -1.28 -4.59 -9.74
N GLN A 39 -2.06 -5.36 -9.00
CA GLN A 39 -1.62 -6.59 -8.36
C GLN A 39 -2.69 -7.68 -8.48
N LYS A 40 -2.25 -8.95 -8.44
CA LYS A 40 -3.12 -10.12 -8.53
C LYS A 40 -4.07 -10.22 -7.33
N TRP A 41 -3.55 -9.95 -6.14
CA TRP A 41 -4.25 -10.13 -4.87
C TRP A 41 -4.96 -8.84 -4.44
N PRO A 42 -6.15 -8.93 -3.85
CA PRO A 42 -6.82 -7.75 -3.31
C PRO A 42 -6.02 -7.17 -2.12
N TRP A 43 -6.20 -5.88 -1.86
CA TRP A 43 -5.59 -5.17 -0.72
C TRP A 43 -6.18 -5.59 0.62
N ALA A 44 -7.44 -6.00 0.63
CA ALA A 44 -8.13 -6.50 1.80
C ALA A 44 -8.99 -7.70 1.42
N PHE A 45 -8.99 -8.70 2.30
CA PHE A 45 -9.94 -9.80 2.26
C PHE A 45 -11.12 -9.44 3.18
N SER A 46 -11.86 -8.37 2.81
CA SER A 46 -12.95 -7.78 3.60
C SER A 46 -14.28 -8.53 3.52
N ASP A 47 -14.62 -9.15 2.38
CA ASP A 47 -15.84 -9.94 2.19
C ASP A 47 -15.75 -11.40 2.72
N PRO A 48 -16.78 -11.92 3.40
CA PRO A 48 -16.82 -13.32 3.83
C PRO A 48 -16.91 -14.33 2.67
N ASP A 49 -17.45 -13.92 1.52
CA ASP A 49 -17.70 -14.75 0.33
C ASP A 49 -16.65 -14.54 -0.78
N TYR A 50 -15.35 -14.53 -0.43
CA TYR A 50 -14.32 -14.46 -1.48
C TYR A 50 -14.29 -15.73 -2.32
N ALA A 51 -14.67 -15.59 -3.60
CA ALA A 51 -14.40 -16.52 -4.67
C ALA A 51 -12.89 -16.58 -4.99
N TRP A 52 -12.07 -17.07 -4.05
CA TRP A 52 -10.60 -17.17 -4.16
C TRP A 52 -10.13 -17.90 -5.43
N TRP A 53 -10.97 -18.81 -5.95
CA TRP A 53 -10.74 -19.50 -7.22
C TRP A 53 -10.69 -18.56 -8.43
N GLU A 54 -11.41 -17.44 -8.42
CA GLU A 54 -11.34 -16.45 -9.51
C GLU A 54 -10.02 -15.67 -9.47
N TYR A 55 -9.54 -15.35 -8.27
CA TYR A 55 -8.25 -14.69 -8.08
C TYR A 55 -7.09 -15.60 -8.48
N LEU A 56 -7.18 -16.90 -8.22
CA LEU A 56 -6.17 -17.86 -8.67
C LEU A 56 -6.03 -17.90 -10.20
N LYS A 57 -7.15 -17.81 -10.92
CA LYS A 57 -7.18 -17.77 -12.39
C LYS A 57 -6.63 -16.46 -12.97
N ARG A 58 -6.48 -15.39 -12.18
CA ARG A 58 -5.90 -14.14 -12.67
C ARG A 58 -4.43 -14.35 -13.06
N PRO A 59 -4.02 -13.88 -14.25
CA PRO A 59 -2.60 -13.89 -14.63
C PRO A 59 -1.80 -13.05 -13.63
N VAL A 60 -0.57 -13.49 -13.38
CA VAL A 60 0.38 -12.73 -12.54
C VAL A 60 0.97 -11.63 -13.43
N PRO A 61 1.07 -10.38 -12.95
CA PRO A 61 1.68 -9.31 -13.72
C PRO A 61 3.14 -9.66 -14.06
N THR A 62 3.49 -9.49 -15.33
CA THR A 62 4.81 -9.82 -15.88
C THR A 62 5.60 -8.58 -16.24
N ILE A 63 6.93 -8.72 -16.31
CA ILE A 63 7.81 -7.60 -16.67
C ILE A 63 7.61 -7.12 -18.11
N GLN A 64 7.10 -7.98 -19.00
CA GLN A 64 6.74 -7.61 -20.37
C GLN A 64 5.56 -6.62 -20.40
N GLU A 65 4.58 -6.81 -19.52
CA GLU A 65 3.46 -5.87 -19.38
C GLU A 65 3.94 -4.52 -18.84
N TYR A 66 4.93 -4.52 -17.94
CA TYR A 66 5.58 -3.29 -17.50
C TYR A 66 6.20 -2.52 -18.68
N GLU A 67 6.94 -3.19 -19.57
CA GLU A 67 7.53 -2.55 -20.75
C GLU A 67 6.47 -2.01 -21.72
N GLU A 68 5.39 -2.76 -21.95
CA GLU A 68 4.29 -2.32 -22.84
C GLU A 68 3.53 -1.14 -22.24
N ILE A 69 3.25 -1.14 -20.94
CA ILE A 69 2.62 -0.01 -20.25
C ILE A 69 3.54 1.21 -20.30
N ASN A 70 4.85 1.03 -20.12
CA ASN A 70 5.82 2.12 -20.21
C ASN A 70 5.88 2.74 -21.61
N LYS A 71 5.77 1.93 -22.67
CA LYS A 71 5.75 2.43 -24.06
C LYS A 71 4.44 3.13 -24.43
N ARG A 72 3.30 2.63 -23.94
CA ARG A 72 1.96 3.09 -24.33
C ARG A 72 1.39 4.18 -23.42
N SER A 73 1.82 4.24 -22.16
CA SER A 73 1.29 5.18 -21.19
C SER A 73 1.87 6.57 -21.40
N GLN A 74 1.04 7.48 -21.92
CA GLN A 74 1.40 8.90 -22.06
C GLN A 74 1.08 9.72 -20.80
N LYS A 75 0.38 9.13 -19.82
CA LYS A 75 -0.09 9.82 -18.60
C LYS A 75 0.62 9.38 -17.33
N ALA A 76 1.24 8.20 -17.31
CA ALA A 76 1.98 7.75 -16.13
C ALA A 76 3.32 8.49 -16.06
N LYS A 77 3.53 9.22 -14.96
CA LYS A 77 4.78 9.98 -14.72
C LYS A 77 5.94 9.07 -14.30
N ALA A 78 5.62 7.98 -13.61
CA ALA A 78 6.54 6.93 -13.23
C ALA A 78 5.77 5.60 -13.16
N LEU A 79 6.44 4.52 -13.52
CA LEU A 79 5.93 3.16 -13.39
C LEU A 79 6.98 2.38 -12.62
N ALA A 80 6.55 1.55 -11.68
CA ALA A 80 7.45 0.64 -10.98
C ALA A 80 6.83 -0.75 -10.94
N PHE A 81 7.63 -1.74 -11.31
CA PHE A 81 7.29 -3.12 -11.12
C PHE A 81 8.02 -3.62 -9.87
N PHE A 82 7.28 -4.19 -8.93
CA PHE A 82 7.86 -4.80 -7.74
C PHE A 82 7.34 -6.22 -7.56
N ILE A 83 8.23 -7.12 -7.16
CA ILE A 83 7.91 -8.48 -6.77
C ILE A 83 8.30 -8.63 -5.31
N GLN A 84 7.38 -9.11 -4.50
CA GLN A 84 7.64 -9.51 -3.13
C GLN A 84 7.51 -11.04 -3.03
N THR A 85 8.55 -11.71 -2.54
CA THR A 85 8.51 -13.17 -2.35
C THR A 85 9.19 -13.52 -1.03
N PRO A 86 8.56 -14.36 -0.18
CA PRO A 86 9.21 -14.86 1.02
C PRO A 86 10.36 -15.79 0.61
N VAL A 87 11.57 -15.49 1.06
CA VAL A 87 12.76 -16.29 0.83
C VAL A 87 13.47 -16.55 2.16
N THR A 88 14.13 -17.69 2.24
CA THR A 88 15.04 -17.98 3.36
C THR A 88 16.42 -17.46 3.01
N VAL A 89 16.87 -16.42 3.72
CA VAL A 89 18.20 -15.86 3.54
C VAL A 89 19.17 -16.56 4.47
N LYS A 90 20.20 -17.18 3.89
CA LYS A 90 21.29 -17.80 4.64
C LYS A 90 22.53 -16.93 4.52
N TYR A 91 23.09 -16.51 5.65
CA TYR A 91 24.36 -15.81 5.71
C TYR A 91 25.30 -16.48 6.70
N LYS A 92 26.39 -17.06 6.19
CA LYS A 92 27.36 -17.86 6.97
C LYS A 92 26.64 -18.97 7.76
N ASN A 93 26.73 -18.94 9.08
CA ASN A 93 26.12 -19.92 9.98
C ASN A 93 24.74 -19.49 10.50
N ASN A 94 24.15 -18.42 9.93
CA ASN A 94 22.85 -17.92 10.32
C ASN A 94 21.85 -18.09 9.17
N SER A 95 20.66 -18.62 9.49
CA SER A 95 19.56 -18.82 8.55
C SER A 95 18.36 -18.06 9.09
N ALA A 96 17.86 -17.10 8.33
CA ALA A 96 16.65 -16.39 8.64
C ALA A 96 15.59 -16.78 7.61
N GLU A 97 14.58 -17.48 8.10
CA GLU A 97 13.43 -17.92 7.31
C GLU A 97 12.36 -16.83 7.28
N ASN A 98 11.54 -16.83 6.24
CA ASN A 98 10.42 -15.90 6.06
C ASN A 98 10.82 -14.42 5.90
N ILE A 99 11.95 -14.15 5.23
CA ILE A 99 12.31 -12.77 4.85
C ILE A 99 11.61 -12.44 3.55
N TYR A 100 10.86 -11.33 3.52
CA TYR A 100 10.27 -10.83 2.28
C TYR A 100 11.34 -10.14 1.43
N LEU A 101 11.78 -10.80 0.36
CA LEU A 101 12.61 -10.16 -0.65
C LEU A 101 11.72 -9.31 -1.54
N VAL A 102 11.99 -8.01 -1.56
CA VAL A 102 11.35 -7.06 -2.48
C VAL A 102 12.35 -6.74 -3.59
N SER A 103 12.02 -7.11 -4.82
CA SER A 103 12.77 -6.72 -6.02
C SER A 103 11.95 -5.69 -6.76
N ALA A 104 12.46 -4.46 -6.90
CA ALA A 104 11.76 -3.36 -7.56
C ALA A 104 12.60 -2.77 -8.71
N THR A 105 11.93 -2.25 -9.73
CA THR A 105 12.59 -1.54 -10.85
C THR A 105 13.16 -0.19 -10.38
N HIS A 106 14.13 0.36 -11.13
CA HIS A 106 14.84 1.60 -10.78
C HIS A 106 13.91 2.81 -10.54
N ASP A 107 12.74 2.83 -11.18
CA ASP A 107 11.76 3.90 -11.03
C ASP A 107 10.87 3.78 -9.78
N PHE A 108 11.08 2.76 -8.93
CA PHE A 108 10.37 2.63 -7.65
C PHE A 108 10.55 3.86 -6.74
N GLU A 109 11.72 4.49 -6.76
CA GLU A 109 11.96 5.73 -6.00
C GLU A 109 11.18 6.94 -6.55
N LYS A 110 10.82 6.91 -7.84
CA LYS A 110 10.11 8.01 -8.51
C LYS A 110 8.58 7.86 -8.46
N VAL A 111 8.07 6.68 -8.10
CA VAL A 111 6.65 6.47 -7.85
C VAL A 111 6.35 6.98 -6.44
N ARG A 112 5.92 8.24 -6.35
CA ARG A 112 5.53 8.93 -5.12
C ARG A 112 4.35 9.85 -5.38
#